data_AF-A0A0R0LXE0-F1
#
_entry.id   AF-A0A0R0LXE0-F1
#
_cell.length_a   1.000
_cell.length_b   1.000
_cell.length_c   1.000
_cell.angle_alpha   90.00
_cell.angle_beta   90.00
_cell.angle_gamma   90.00
#
_symmetry.space_group_name_H-M   'P 1'
#
loop_
_entity.id
_entity.type
_entity.pdbx_description
1 polymer ?
#
loop_
_entity_poly.entity_id
_entity_poly.type
_entity_poly.pdbx_seq_one_letter_code
_entity_poly.pdbx_strand_id
1 'polypeptide(L)'
;MKNTLWITFVLSIILIVTFIYFVLFEEKLNIIRKRDISLSIQKIVDLTRELIEKCKNIPQIDENMEIKILLDQLNVISSITDERGNIKNEKLHIITVSVEKIQKKITEMPLQEDKQIKNAAQTAERLLFEIYSIVSISS
;
A
#
# COMPACT_ATOMS: atom_id res chain seq x y z
N MET A 1 -0.17 46.06 39.43
CA MET A 1 0.99 45.32 38.87
C MET A 1 0.94 43.81 39.10
N LYS A 2 0.49 43.28 40.25
CA LYS A 2 0.44 41.82 40.51
C LYS A 2 -0.48 41.02 39.56
N ASN A 3 -1.67 41.55 39.20
CA ASN A 3 -2.61 40.86 38.31
C ASN A 3 -2.07 40.68 36.88
N THR A 4 -1.37 41.68 36.35
CA THR A 4 -0.83 41.65 34.99
C THR A 4 0.22 40.55 34.83
N LEU A 5 1.08 40.38 35.85
CA LEU A 5 2.13 39.34 35.87
C LEU A 5 1.55 37.92 35.98
N TRP A 6 0.45 37.78 36.72
CA TRP A 6 -0.26 36.50 36.86
C TRP A 6 -0.99 36.13 35.58
N ILE A 7 -1.62 37.09 34.90
CA ILE A 7 -2.29 36.88 33.61
C ILE A 7 -1.28 36.49 32.53
N THR A 8 -0.12 37.16 32.43
CA THR A 8 0.91 36.79 31.45
C THR A 8 1.52 35.41 31.74
N PHE A 9 1.68 35.06 33.01
CA PHE A 9 2.12 33.72 33.41
C PHE A 9 1.11 32.64 33.00
N VAL A 10 -0.18 32.84 33.29
CA VAL A 10 -1.25 31.89 32.89
C VAL A 10 -1.33 31.76 31.37
N LEU A 11 -1.27 32.87 30.62
CA LEU A 11 -1.25 32.85 29.16
C LEU A 11 -0.05 32.09 28.60
N SER A 12 1.12 32.24 29.21
CA SER A 12 2.33 31.51 28.80
C SER A 12 2.17 29.99 28.98
N ILE A 13 1.55 29.55 30.08
CA ILE A 13 1.25 28.13 30.32
C ILE A 13 0.26 27.61 29.29
N ILE A 14 -0.82 28.37 29.00
CA ILE A 14 -1.82 27.99 28.00
C ILE A 14 -1.17 27.82 26.62
N LEU A 15 -0.28 28.73 26.21
CA LEU A 15 0.44 28.63 24.95
C LEU A 15 1.33 27.38 24.90
N ILE A 16 2.08 27.09 25.97
CA ILE A 16 2.93 25.90 26.05
C ILE A 16 2.10 24.62 25.96
N VAL A 17 1.00 24.53 26.72
CA VAL A 17 0.10 23.37 26.68
C VAL A 17 -0.51 23.18 25.30
N THR A 18 -0.93 24.26 24.65
CA THR A 18 -1.52 24.21 23.30
C THR A 18 -0.48 23.77 22.27
N PHE A 19 0.75 24.27 22.37
CA PHE A 19 1.86 23.86 21.50
C PHE A 19 2.22 22.39 21.67
N ILE A 20 2.35 21.91 22.92
CA ILE A 20 2.61 20.49 23.21
C ILE A 20 1.48 19.62 22.67
N TYR A 21 0.22 20.01 22.90
CA TYR A 21 -0.93 19.27 22.38
C TYR A 21 -0.91 19.18 20.85
N PHE A 22 -0.59 20.29 20.16
CA PHE A 22 -0.48 20.31 18.71
C PHE A 22 0.61 19.36 18.21
N VAL A 23 1.81 19.38 18.83
CA VAL A 23 2.91 18.49 18.47
C VAL A 23 2.54 17.02 18.67
N LEU A 24 1.95 16.67 19.82
CA LEU A 24 1.52 15.30 20.11
C LEU A 24 0.40 14.83 19.16
N PHE A 25 -0.50 15.74 18.76
CA PHE A 25 -1.56 15.45 17.82
C PHE A 25 -1.02 15.13 16.42
N GLU A 26 -0.10 15.96 15.90
CA GLU A 26 0.62 15.73 14.65
C GLU A 26 1.39 14.41 14.66
N GLU A 27 2.07 14.10 15.75
CA GLU A 27 2.79 12.84 15.91
C GLU A 27 1.84 11.63 15.88
N LYS A 28 0.70 11.72 16.57
CA LYS A 28 -0.33 10.67 16.56
C LYS A 28 -0.92 10.44 15.17
N LEU A 29 -1.22 11.52 14.43
CA LEU A 29 -1.68 11.42 13.04
C LEU A 29 -0.63 10.74 12.15
N ASN A 30 0.64 11.10 12.30
CA ASN A 30 1.74 10.47 11.57
C ASN A 30 1.86 8.97 11.86
N ILE A 31 1.71 8.55 13.11
CA ILE A 31 1.73 7.13 13.49
C ILE A 31 0.56 6.37 12.85
N ILE A 32 -0.65 6.94 12.88
CA ILE A 32 -1.85 6.34 12.28
C ILE A 32 -1.64 6.18 10.77
N ARG A 33 -1.21 7.24 10.08
CA ARG A 33 -0.93 7.21 8.64
C ARG A 33 0.10 6.14 8.26
N LYS A 34 1.20 6.02 9.03
CA LYS A 34 2.21 4.96 8.81
C LYS A 34 1.63 3.56 8.99
N ARG A 35 0.77 3.36 9.99
CA ARG A 35 0.10 2.08 10.23
C ARG A 35 -0.83 1.71 9.07
N ASP A 36 -1.63 2.65 8.60
CA ASP A 36 -2.57 2.40 7.50
C ASP A 36 -1.83 2.05 6.20
N ILE A 37 -0.75 2.77 5.87
CA ILE A 37 0.13 2.43 4.74
C ILE A 37 0.72 1.02 4.91
N SER A 38 1.26 0.70 6.09
CA SER A 38 1.82 -0.63 6.36
C SER A 38 0.79 -1.75 6.19
N LEU A 39 -0.46 -1.53 6.61
CA LEU A 39 -1.53 -2.51 6.46
C LEU A 39 -1.90 -2.70 4.98
N SER A 40 -2.02 -1.62 4.21
CA SER A 40 -2.31 -1.71 2.78
C SER A 40 -1.18 -2.42 2.02
N ILE A 41 0.08 -2.16 2.36
CA ILE A 41 1.23 -2.88 1.77
C ILE A 41 1.16 -4.37 2.09
N GLN A 42 0.84 -4.72 3.34
CA GLN A 42 0.70 -6.11 3.74
C GLN A 42 -0.40 -6.81 2.91
N LYS A 43 -1.54 -6.16 2.67
CA LYS A 43 -2.58 -6.70 1.80
C LYS A 43 -2.09 -6.93 0.36
N ILE A 44 -1.31 -6.00 -0.19
CA ILE A 44 -0.71 -6.16 -1.53
C ILE A 44 0.22 -7.37 -1.55
N VAL A 45 1.06 -7.55 -0.53
CA VAL A 45 1.94 -8.75 -0.42
C VAL A 45 1.11 -10.02 -0.41
N ASP A 46 0.05 -10.06 0.41
CA ASP A 46 -0.78 -11.24 0.58
C ASP A 46 -1.56 -11.57 -0.71
N LEU A 47 -2.15 -10.56 -1.37
CA LEU A 47 -2.82 -10.72 -2.67
C LEU A 47 -1.85 -11.13 -3.78
N THR A 48 -0.61 -10.64 -3.75
CA THR A 48 0.42 -11.03 -4.73
C THR A 48 0.81 -12.49 -4.54
N ARG A 49 0.98 -12.96 -3.30
CA ARG A 49 1.22 -14.38 -3.00
C ARG A 49 0.03 -15.24 -3.41
N GLU A 50 -1.19 -14.81 -3.12
CA GLU A 50 -2.40 -15.50 -3.55
C GLU A 50 -2.49 -15.62 -5.07
N LEU A 51 -2.17 -14.54 -5.79
CA LEU A 51 -2.12 -14.53 -7.24
C LEU A 51 -1.06 -15.49 -7.78
N ILE A 52 0.14 -15.51 -7.19
CA ILE A 52 1.21 -16.47 -7.54
C ILE A 52 0.72 -17.91 -7.39
N GLU A 53 0.14 -18.27 -6.25
CA GLU A 53 -0.37 -19.62 -5.99
C GLU A 53 -1.50 -20.00 -6.95
N LYS A 54 -2.40 -19.07 -7.27
CA LYS A 54 -3.46 -19.31 -8.26
C LYS A 54 -2.90 -19.49 -9.67
N CYS A 55 -1.87 -18.71 -10.03
CA CYS A 55 -1.22 -18.79 -11.34
C CYS A 55 -0.44 -20.11 -11.54
N LYS A 56 0.20 -20.66 -10.50
CA LYS A 56 0.90 -21.96 -10.56
C LYS A 56 -0.02 -23.11 -10.98
N ASN A 57 -1.30 -23.02 -10.65
CA ASN A 57 -2.26 -24.06 -10.94
C ASN A 57 -2.85 -23.96 -12.37
N ILE A 58 -2.54 -22.90 -13.13
CA ILE A 58 -3.07 -22.66 -14.47
C ILE A 58 -2.04 -23.15 -15.51
N PRO A 59 -2.30 -24.24 -16.26
CA PRO A 59 -1.32 -24.87 -17.16
C PRO A 59 -0.85 -23.99 -18.32
N GLN A 60 -1.57 -22.89 -18.59
CA GLN A 60 -1.31 -21.95 -19.69
C GLN A 60 -0.57 -20.69 -19.23
N ILE A 61 -0.36 -20.53 -17.93
CA ILE A 61 0.55 -19.51 -17.40
C ILE A 61 1.92 -20.16 -17.34
N ASP A 62 2.84 -19.69 -18.18
CA ASP A 62 4.21 -20.21 -18.17
C ASP A 62 4.84 -19.90 -16.81
N GLU A 63 5.17 -20.97 -16.06
CA GLU A 63 5.79 -20.86 -14.74
C GLU A 63 7.10 -20.04 -14.78
N ASN A 64 7.72 -19.89 -15.95
CA ASN A 64 9.02 -19.24 -16.07
C ASN A 64 8.97 -17.72 -16.27
N MET A 65 7.89 -17.13 -16.80
CA MET A 65 7.88 -15.71 -17.14
C MET A 65 6.94 -14.89 -16.23
N GLU A 66 5.67 -15.25 -16.12
CA GLU A 66 4.68 -14.47 -15.37
C GLU A 66 4.81 -14.66 -13.86
N ILE A 67 5.01 -15.90 -13.41
CA ILE A 67 5.23 -16.20 -11.99
C ILE A 67 6.54 -15.56 -11.52
N LYS A 68 7.57 -15.59 -12.36
CA LYS A 68 8.84 -14.91 -12.09
C LYS A 68 8.68 -13.40 -11.96
N ILE A 69 7.91 -12.77 -12.84
CA ILE A 69 7.59 -11.33 -12.74
C ILE A 69 6.88 -11.02 -11.41
N LEU A 70 5.89 -11.83 -11.00
CA LEU A 70 5.19 -11.62 -9.71
C LEU A 70 6.10 -11.82 -8.51
N LEU A 71 6.99 -12.81 -8.55
CA LEU A 71 7.99 -13.04 -7.51
C LEU A 71 8.98 -11.88 -7.41
N ASP A 72 9.42 -11.35 -8.55
CA ASP A 72 10.27 -10.16 -8.60
C ASP A 72 9.53 -8.95 -8.03
N GLN A 73 8.24 -8.76 -8.35
CA GLN A 73 7.42 -7.70 -7.75
C GLN A 73 7.25 -7.87 -6.23
N LEU A 74 7.12 -9.10 -5.73
CA LEU A 74 7.05 -9.38 -4.28
C LEU A 74 8.29 -8.85 -3.54
N ASN A 75 9.47 -9.00 -4.15
CA ASN A 75 10.72 -8.46 -3.62
C ASN A 75 10.80 -6.93 -3.71
N VAL A 76 10.13 -6.32 -4.69
CA VAL A 76 10.04 -4.86 -4.80
C VAL A 76 9.06 -4.28 -3.76
N ILE A 77 7.96 -4.99 -3.45
CA ILE A 77 6.94 -4.59 -2.46
C ILE A 77 7.52 -4.44 -1.04
N SER A 78 8.58 -5.16 -0.67
CA SER A 78 9.23 -4.93 0.64
C SER A 78 10.00 -3.59 0.71
N SER A 79 10.15 -2.90 -0.43
CA SER A 79 11.00 -1.72 -0.59
C SER A 79 10.27 -0.50 -1.17
N ILE A 80 8.94 -0.55 -1.28
CA ILE A 80 8.08 0.57 -1.71
C ILE A 80 7.95 1.66 -0.65
N THR A 81 8.30 1.39 0.61
CA THR A 81 8.40 2.44 1.64
C THR A 81 9.84 2.87 1.87
N ASP A 82 10.06 4.17 2.06
CA ASP A 82 11.33 4.68 2.57
C ASP A 82 11.45 4.49 4.11
N GLU A 83 12.60 4.84 4.67
CA GLU A 83 12.87 4.78 6.13
C GLU A 83 11.94 5.66 6.96
N ARG A 84 11.25 6.61 6.31
CA ARG A 84 10.29 7.52 6.93
C ARG A 84 8.85 7.03 6.80
N GLY A 85 8.61 5.93 6.07
CA GLY A 85 7.29 5.36 5.80
C GLY A 85 6.54 6.03 4.64
N ASN A 86 7.22 6.80 3.79
CA ASN A 86 6.63 7.37 2.58
C ASN A 86 6.68 6.36 1.43
N ILE A 87 5.66 6.40 0.58
CA ILE A 87 5.55 5.52 -0.58
C ILE A 87 6.42 6.03 -1.73
N LYS A 88 7.18 5.12 -2.32
CA LYS A 88 8.00 5.31 -3.52
C LYS A 88 7.14 5.04 -4.76
N ASN A 89 6.52 6.08 -5.28
CA ASN A 89 5.58 6.00 -6.40
C ASN A 89 6.20 5.35 -7.64
N GLU A 90 7.51 5.50 -7.87
CA GLU A 90 8.21 4.86 -8.97
C GLU A 90 8.18 3.33 -8.88
N LYS A 91 8.33 2.79 -7.67
CA LYS A 91 8.28 1.33 -7.43
C LYS A 91 6.85 0.80 -7.48
N LEU A 92 5.91 1.58 -6.96
CA LEU A 92 4.49 1.24 -7.01
C LEU A 92 4.01 1.16 -8.47
N HIS A 93 4.44 2.10 -9.32
CA HIS A 93 4.14 2.09 -10.76
C HIS A 93 4.66 0.84 -11.48
N ILE A 94 5.89 0.39 -11.17
CA ILE A 94 6.46 -0.85 -11.73
C ILE A 94 5.60 -2.07 -11.37
N ILE A 95 5.11 -2.13 -10.12
CA ILE A 95 4.21 -3.19 -9.66
C ILE A 95 2.89 -3.11 -10.42
N THR A 96 2.27 -1.93 -10.51
CA THR A 96 1.02 -1.72 -11.25
C THR A 96 1.10 -2.24 -12.68
N VAL A 97 2.11 -1.81 -13.45
CA VAL A 97 2.29 -2.20 -14.86
C VAL A 97 2.48 -3.71 -15.00
N SER A 98 3.21 -4.33 -14.07
CA SER A 98 3.43 -5.77 -14.08
C SER A 98 2.14 -6.55 -13.81
N VAL A 99 1.34 -6.10 -12.84
CA VAL A 99 0.06 -6.73 -12.51
C VAL A 99 -0.96 -6.52 -13.62
N GLU A 100 -1.04 -5.33 -14.23
CA GLU A 100 -1.91 -5.05 -15.39
C GLU A 100 -1.58 -5.96 -16.57
N LYS A 101 -0.28 -6.15 -16.87
CA LYS A 101 0.16 -7.05 -17.94
C LYS A 101 -0.29 -8.50 -17.69
N ILE A 102 -0.21 -8.94 -16.44
CA ILE A 102 -0.62 -10.30 -16.04
C ILE A 102 -2.14 -10.43 -16.08
N GLN A 103 -2.88 -9.47 -15.53
CA GLN A 103 -4.33 -9.44 -15.59
C GLN A 103 -4.81 -9.53 -17.02
N LYS A 104 -4.24 -8.70 -17.92
CA LYS A 104 -4.55 -8.69 -19.35
C LYS A 104 -4.34 -10.07 -19.97
N LYS A 105 -3.20 -10.72 -19.70
CA LYS A 105 -2.92 -12.08 -20.17
C LYS A 105 -3.95 -13.09 -19.67
N ILE A 106 -4.27 -13.07 -18.37
CA ILE A 106 -5.26 -13.99 -17.77
C ILE A 106 -6.64 -13.77 -18.41
N THR A 107 -7.05 -12.51 -18.63
CA THR A 107 -8.32 -12.18 -19.27
C THR A 107 -8.33 -12.50 -20.77
N GLU A 108 -7.19 -12.52 -21.46
CA GLU A 108 -7.13 -12.87 -22.88
C GLU A 108 -7.10 -14.38 -23.12
N MET A 109 -7.03 -15.21 -22.07
CA MET A 109 -7.06 -16.67 -22.21
C MET A 109 -8.42 -17.17 -22.71
N PRO A 110 -8.44 -18.10 -23.68
CA PRO A 110 -9.67 -18.59 -24.31
C PRO A 110 -10.59 -19.39 -23.36
N LEU A 111 -10.07 -19.86 -22.22
CA LEU A 111 -10.79 -20.64 -21.22
C LEU A 111 -11.27 -19.77 -20.04
N GLN A 112 -11.83 -18.59 -20.32
CA GLN A 112 -12.39 -17.72 -19.26
C GLN A 112 -13.47 -18.40 -18.40
N GLU A 113 -14.06 -19.51 -18.83
CA GLU A 113 -15.00 -20.31 -18.02
C GLU A 113 -14.32 -21.23 -16.99
N ASP A 114 -13.00 -21.42 -17.09
CA ASP A 114 -12.24 -22.16 -16.09
C ASP A 114 -12.29 -21.39 -14.76
N LYS A 115 -12.79 -22.08 -13.73
CA LYS A 115 -12.93 -21.54 -12.38
C LYS A 115 -11.60 -21.03 -11.82
N GLN A 116 -10.48 -21.63 -12.21
CA GLN A 116 -9.15 -21.21 -11.78
C GLN A 116 -8.73 -19.89 -12.44
N ILE A 117 -8.99 -19.74 -13.73
CA ILE A 117 -8.69 -18.51 -14.51
C ILE A 117 -9.54 -17.35 -14.00
N LYS A 118 -10.85 -17.55 -13.74
CA LYS A 118 -11.71 -16.53 -13.13
C LYS A 118 -11.21 -16.09 -11.76
N ASN A 119 -10.83 -17.04 -10.92
CA ASN A 119 -10.32 -16.74 -9.58
C ASN A 119 -9.01 -15.95 -9.63
N ALA A 120 -8.10 -16.29 -10.55
CA ALA A 120 -6.85 -15.55 -10.74
C ALA A 120 -7.12 -14.12 -11.24
N ALA A 121 -7.99 -13.95 -12.24
CA ALA A 121 -8.38 -12.65 -12.77
C ALA A 121 -8.99 -11.74 -11.71
N GLN A 122 -9.90 -12.26 -10.87
CA GLN A 122 -10.48 -11.52 -9.75
C GLN A 122 -9.44 -11.13 -8.70
N THR A 123 -8.42 -11.96 -8.48
CA THR A 123 -7.35 -11.67 -7.52
C THR A 123 -6.44 -10.57 -8.06
N ALA A 124 -6.10 -10.62 -9.34
CA ALA A 124 -5.34 -9.58 -10.02
C ALA A 124 -6.09 -8.23 -10.02
N GLU A 125 -7.41 -8.25 -10.23
CA GLU A 125 -8.25 -7.04 -10.15
C GLU A 125 -8.27 -6.45 -8.74
N ARG A 126 -8.45 -7.29 -7.70
CA ARG A 126 -8.35 -6.85 -6.30
C ARG A 126 -6.98 -6.29 -5.95
N LEU A 127 -5.92 -6.91 -6.46
CA LEU A 127 -4.54 -6.45 -6.26
C LEU A 127 -4.34 -5.06 -6.86
N LEU A 128 -4.83 -4.81 -8.08
CA LEU A 128 -4.79 -3.49 -8.70
C LEU A 128 -5.59 -2.45 -7.90
N PHE A 129 -6.76 -2.82 -7.40
CA PHE A 129 -7.56 -1.93 -6.56
C PHE A 129 -6.83 -1.49 -5.28
N GLU A 130 -6.18 -2.42 -4.57
CA GLU A 130 -5.39 -2.09 -3.38
C GLU A 130 -4.14 -1.25 -3.75
N ILE A 131 -3.49 -1.55 -4.89
CA ILE A 131 -2.38 -0.73 -5.40
C ILE A 131 -2.82 0.72 -5.67
N TYR A 132 -3.94 0.93 -6.37
CA TYR A 132 -4.47 2.29 -6.63
C TYR A 132 -4.94 2.98 -5.35
N SER A 133 -5.47 2.23 -4.39
CA SER A 133 -5.83 2.77 -3.08
C SER A 133 -4.62 3.36 -2.36
N ILE A 134 -3.46 2.68 -2.41
CA ILE A 134 -2.19 3.21 -1.88
C ILE A 134 -1.75 4.48 -2.62
N VAL A 135 -1.85 4.52 -3.95
CA VAL A 135 -1.52 5.72 -4.74
C VAL A 135 -2.33 6.91 -4.22
N SER A 136 -3.64 6.73 -4.01
CA SER A 136 -4.54 7.80 -3.53
C SER A 136 -4.25 8.29 -2.11
N ILE A 137 -3.68 7.44 -1.25
CA ILE A 137 -3.27 7.82 0.12
C ILE A 137 -1.94 8.58 0.12
N SER A 138 -1.12 8.40 -0.92
CA SER A 138 0.21 9.01 -1.06
C SER A 138 0.26 10.30 -1.89
N SER A 139 -0.78 10.58 -2.67
CA SER A 139 -0.95 11.77 -3.52
C SER A 139 -1.55 12.94 -2.76
#